data_AF-A0A833Y7I4-F1
#
_entry.id   AF-A0A833Y7I4-F1
#
_cell.length_a   1.000
_cell.length_b   1.000
_cell.length_c   1.000
_cell.angle_alpha   90.00
_cell.angle_beta   90.00
_cell.angle_gamma   90.00
#
_symmetry.space_group_name_H-M   'P 1'
#
loop_
_entity.id
_entity.type
_entity.pdbx_description
1 polymer ?
#
loop_
_entity_poly.entity_id
_entity_poly.type
_entity_poly.pdbx_seq_one_letter_code
_entity_poly.pdbx_strand_id
1 'polypeptide(L)'
;SSCSQRTILQKMYESMKERVEQVLEKGKVGEEYITNELERKAFIKWTNHGFTRQDHPTVIQVLLESCKNKDATNHLMPNLIYVSREKSKTSSHNFKAGALNVLLRVSATMTNAPIILNLDCDMYSNDPRTPLRALCYLLDPKLMSQLAYVQFPQIFHGINKNDTYSCEYKRIFCCNPLGLDGMLGPSYVGTGCFFNRRAFFGSPSAIVPPEIPELGPDNVVDKFIQSQPILELAHKVAGCNYEYKTKWGYEVGFRYGSLIEDFFTGFRLQCEGWRSIFCNPKRAAFLGDAPINLVDALNQLQRWSIGFLQVMFSS
;
A
#
# COMPACT_ATOMS: atom_id res chain seq x y z
N SER A 1 10.91 -27.06 26.30
CA SER A 1 10.06 -25.86 26.48
C SER A 1 9.63 -25.22 25.16
N SER A 2 10.50 -25.00 24.16
CA SER A 2 10.11 -24.37 22.87
C SER A 2 9.16 -25.19 21.98
N CYS A 3 9.27 -26.53 21.99
CA CYS A 3 8.39 -27.41 21.22
C CYS A 3 6.91 -27.28 21.67
N SER A 4 6.67 -27.08 22.96
CA SER A 4 5.32 -26.89 23.51
C SER A 4 4.70 -25.57 23.07
N GLN A 5 5.47 -24.47 23.08
CA GLN A 5 5.00 -23.16 22.61
C GLN A 5 4.67 -23.16 21.12
N ARG A 6 5.50 -23.79 20.28
CA ARG A 6 5.21 -23.93 18.84
C ARG A 6 3.91 -24.68 18.60
N THR A 7 3.67 -25.78 19.31
CA THR A 7 2.43 -26.55 19.19
C THR A 7 1.21 -25.74 19.65
N ILE A 8 1.33 -24.96 20.73
CA ILE A 8 0.25 -24.07 21.19
C ILE A 8 -0.07 -23.01 20.12
N LEU A 9 0.94 -22.33 19.59
CA LEU A 9 0.77 -21.32 18.54
C LEU A 9 0.15 -21.92 17.27
N GLN A 10 0.59 -23.13 16.89
CA GLN A 10 0.01 -23.84 15.75
C GLN A 10 -1.48 -24.13 15.97
N LYS A 11 -1.87 -24.64 17.15
CA LYS A 11 -3.28 -24.87 17.48
C LYS A 11 -4.10 -23.58 17.45
N MET A 12 -3.56 -22.48 17.98
CA MET A 12 -4.21 -21.16 17.93
C MET A 12 -4.38 -20.66 16.49
N TYR A 13 -3.38 -20.88 15.64
CA TYR A 13 -3.44 -20.54 14.22
C TYR A 13 -4.51 -21.34 13.48
N GLU A 14 -4.55 -22.66 13.63
CA GLU A 14 -5.56 -23.50 12.96
C GLU A 14 -6.98 -23.10 13.41
N SER A 15 -7.19 -22.85 14.71
CA SER A 15 -8.49 -22.37 15.19
C SER A 15 -8.86 -21.00 14.63
N MET A 16 -7.90 -20.08 14.47
CA MET A 16 -8.14 -18.79 13.81
C MET A 16 -8.53 -19.00 12.35
N LYS A 17 -7.79 -19.85 11.63
CA LYS A 17 -8.01 -20.16 10.21
C LYS A 17 -9.40 -20.75 10.00
N GLU A 18 -9.80 -21.75 10.76
CA GLU A 18 -11.14 -22.36 10.69
C GLU A 18 -12.25 -21.32 10.89
N ARG A 19 -12.10 -20.39 11.84
CA ARG A 19 -13.09 -19.30 12.05
C ARG A 19 -13.19 -18.39 10.83
N VAL A 20 -12.05 -18.04 10.22
CA VAL A 20 -12.03 -17.20 9.01
C VAL A 20 -12.68 -17.94 7.83
N GLU A 21 -12.37 -19.21 7.64
CA GLU A 21 -12.96 -20.06 6.59
C GLU A 21 -14.48 -20.18 6.75
N GLN A 22 -14.97 -20.39 7.98
CA GLN A 22 -16.42 -20.40 8.27
C GLN A 22 -17.10 -19.06 7.95
N VAL A 23 -16.45 -17.93 8.23
CA VAL A 23 -16.99 -16.60 7.89
C VAL A 23 -17.04 -16.41 6.37
N LEU A 24 -16.03 -16.88 5.64
CA LEU A 24 -16.00 -16.84 4.18
C LEU A 24 -17.10 -17.69 3.57
N GLU A 25 -17.30 -18.91 4.08
CA GLU A 25 -18.38 -19.82 3.63
C GLU A 25 -19.77 -19.24 3.90
N LYS A 26 -19.99 -18.64 5.08
CA LYS A 26 -21.26 -17.99 5.44
C LYS A 26 -21.49 -16.68 4.66
N GLY A 27 -20.44 -16.05 4.16
CA GLY A 27 -20.48 -14.74 3.50
C GLY A 27 -20.80 -13.57 4.45
N LYS A 28 -20.81 -13.79 5.76
CA LYS A 28 -21.06 -12.77 6.80
C LYS A 28 -20.42 -13.16 8.12
N VAL A 29 -20.12 -12.15 8.94
CA VAL A 29 -19.70 -12.35 10.33
C VAL A 29 -20.94 -12.70 11.16
N GLY A 30 -20.92 -13.86 11.81
CA GLY A 30 -21.99 -14.27 12.73
C GLY A 30 -21.96 -13.49 14.05
N GLU A 31 -23.11 -13.36 14.70
CA GLU A 31 -23.25 -12.68 15.99
C GLU A 31 -22.38 -13.32 17.09
N GLU A 32 -22.08 -14.61 16.95
CA GLU A 32 -21.16 -15.35 17.84
C GLU A 32 -19.73 -14.78 17.86
N TYR A 33 -19.32 -14.03 16.82
CA TYR A 33 -18.00 -13.44 16.70
C TYR A 33 -17.96 -11.95 17.07
N ILE A 34 -19.12 -11.33 17.34
CA ILE A 34 -19.22 -9.91 17.70
C ILE A 34 -19.25 -9.82 19.22
N THR A 35 -18.12 -9.46 19.81
CA THR A 35 -17.90 -9.54 21.26
C THR A 35 -18.20 -8.24 22.00
N ASN A 36 -18.25 -7.11 21.29
CA ASN A 36 -18.45 -5.80 21.89
C ASN A 36 -19.24 -4.84 20.98
N GLU A 37 -19.73 -3.76 21.60
CA GLU A 37 -20.56 -2.76 20.93
C GLU A 37 -19.80 -1.96 19.86
N LEU A 38 -18.47 -1.83 20.00
CA LEU A 38 -17.62 -1.16 19.00
C LEU A 38 -17.54 -1.99 17.71
N GLU A 39 -17.34 -3.30 17.81
CA GLU A 39 -17.38 -4.25 16.70
C GLU A 39 -18.76 -4.25 16.04
N ARG A 40 -19.83 -4.29 16.83
CA ARG A 40 -21.22 -4.20 16.31
C ARG A 40 -21.43 -2.94 15.49
N LYS A 41 -21.06 -1.77 16.03
CA LYS A 41 -21.11 -0.49 15.32
C LYS A 41 -20.23 -0.48 14.06
N ALA A 42 -19.11 -1.19 14.06
CA ALA A 42 -18.25 -1.28 12.90
C ALA A 42 -18.87 -2.11 11.76
N PHE A 43 -19.48 -3.25 12.08
CA PHE A 43 -20.13 -4.11 11.10
C PHE A 43 -21.46 -3.55 10.58
N ILE A 44 -22.25 -2.87 11.41
CA ILE A 44 -23.52 -2.26 11.00
C ILE A 44 -23.35 -1.30 9.81
N LYS A 45 -22.21 -0.59 9.73
CA LYS A 45 -21.90 0.31 8.60
C LYS A 45 -21.97 -0.39 7.24
N TRP A 46 -21.71 -1.70 7.19
CA TRP A 46 -21.70 -2.52 5.98
C TRP A 46 -23.03 -3.20 5.68
N THR A 47 -23.87 -3.37 6.70
CA THR A 47 -25.18 -4.04 6.58
C THR A 47 -26.34 -3.05 6.42
N ASN A 48 -26.07 -1.75 6.44
CA ASN A 48 -27.08 -0.70 6.22
C ASN A 48 -27.71 -0.83 4.83
N HIS A 49 -29.02 -0.60 4.75
CA HIS A 49 -29.75 -0.55 3.49
C HIS A 49 -29.13 0.51 2.55
N GLY A 50 -28.72 0.08 1.36
CA GLY A 50 -28.15 0.95 0.33
C GLY A 50 -26.63 0.83 0.12
N PHE A 51 -25.91 0.13 1.00
CA PHE A 51 -24.48 -0.14 0.78
C PHE A 51 -24.28 -1.13 -0.38
N THR A 52 -23.61 -0.73 -1.44
CA THR A 52 -23.25 -1.60 -2.58
C THR A 52 -21.78 -1.47 -2.92
N ARG A 53 -21.22 -2.37 -3.74
CA ARG A 53 -19.81 -2.29 -4.17
C ARG A 53 -19.50 -1.01 -4.97
N GLN A 54 -20.50 -0.42 -5.61
CA GLN A 54 -20.37 0.76 -6.48
C GLN A 54 -20.84 2.06 -5.81
N ASP A 55 -21.55 1.97 -4.69
CA ASP A 55 -22.21 3.10 -4.05
C ASP A 55 -22.25 2.87 -2.54
N HIS A 56 -21.38 3.57 -1.82
CA HIS A 56 -21.26 3.48 -0.37
C HIS A 56 -20.41 4.63 0.20
N PRO A 57 -20.68 5.07 1.44
CA PRO A 57 -19.88 6.10 2.09
C PRO A 57 -18.48 5.59 2.48
N THR A 58 -17.60 6.51 2.82
CA THR A 58 -16.29 6.21 3.43
C THR A 58 -16.48 5.46 4.75
N VAL A 59 -15.72 4.38 4.95
CA VAL A 59 -15.61 3.64 6.22
C VAL A 59 -14.15 3.68 6.69
N ILE A 60 -13.89 4.35 7.80
CA ILE A 60 -12.59 4.32 8.49
C ILE A 60 -12.79 3.68 9.86
N GLN A 61 -11.94 2.73 10.22
CA GLN A 61 -11.95 2.08 11.54
C GLN A 61 -10.54 1.90 12.07
N VAL A 62 -10.30 2.38 13.29
CA VAL A 62 -9.05 2.13 14.02
C VAL A 62 -9.21 0.81 14.78
N LEU A 63 -8.59 -0.25 14.27
CA LEU A 63 -8.67 -1.60 14.83
C LEU A 63 -7.66 -1.82 15.96
N LEU A 64 -6.46 -1.25 15.81
CA LEU A 64 -5.44 -1.19 16.86
C LEU A 64 -4.94 0.24 16.99
N GLU A 65 -4.80 0.71 18.21
CA GLU A 65 -4.24 2.01 18.57
C GLU A 65 -3.02 1.84 19.47
N SER A 66 -1.91 2.40 19.04
CA SER A 66 -0.59 2.19 19.63
C SER A 66 -0.41 2.73 21.03
N CYS A 67 -1.24 3.66 21.49
CA CYS A 67 -1.22 4.11 22.88
C CYS A 67 -2.14 3.30 23.80
N LYS A 68 -2.97 2.38 23.26
CA LYS A 68 -3.98 1.63 24.03
C LYS A 68 -3.82 0.12 23.96
N ASN A 69 -3.61 -0.43 22.77
CA ASN A 69 -3.58 -1.87 22.57
C ASN A 69 -2.18 -2.43 22.84
N LYS A 70 -2.15 -3.53 23.60
CA LYS A 70 -0.92 -4.22 23.99
C LYS A 70 -0.97 -5.69 23.62
N ASP A 71 0.20 -6.29 23.36
CA ASP A 71 0.34 -7.72 23.16
C ASP A 71 0.29 -8.50 24.49
N ALA A 72 0.36 -9.84 24.40
CA ALA A 72 0.37 -10.72 25.57
C ALA A 72 1.60 -10.51 26.49
N THR A 73 2.63 -9.82 26.01
CA THR A 73 3.82 -9.43 26.77
C THR A 73 3.79 -7.98 27.25
N ASN A 74 2.63 -7.31 27.15
CA ASN A 74 2.39 -5.93 27.57
C ASN A 74 3.16 -4.86 26.76
N HIS A 75 3.66 -5.21 25.57
CA HIS A 75 4.23 -4.23 24.62
C HIS A 75 3.13 -3.60 23.78
N LEU A 76 3.29 -2.31 23.44
CA LEU A 76 2.34 -1.58 22.62
C LEU A 76 2.34 -2.12 21.18
N MET A 77 1.14 -2.28 20.61
CA MET A 77 0.92 -2.75 19.24
C MET A 77 0.93 -1.57 18.25
N PRO A 78 1.37 -1.74 16.99
CA PRO A 78 1.28 -0.67 16.00
C PRO A 78 -0.17 -0.31 15.68
N ASN A 79 -0.40 0.93 15.21
CA ASN A 79 -1.71 1.34 14.72
C ASN A 79 -2.13 0.45 13.54
N LEU A 80 -3.37 -0.05 13.55
CA LEU A 80 -3.98 -0.74 12.42
C LEU A 80 -5.27 -0.01 12.06
N ILE A 81 -5.28 0.61 10.88
CA ILE A 81 -6.39 1.43 10.41
C ILE A 81 -6.95 0.79 9.15
N TYR A 82 -8.22 0.41 9.20
CA TYR A 82 -8.97 -0.03 8.04
C TYR A 82 -9.58 1.18 7.33
N VAL A 83 -9.43 1.25 6.01
CA VAL A 83 -9.98 2.31 5.17
C VAL A 83 -10.70 1.71 3.97
N SER A 84 -11.98 2.03 3.83
CA SER A 84 -12.75 1.89 2.60
C SER A 84 -13.12 3.28 2.14
N ARG A 85 -12.60 3.70 0.98
CA ARG A 85 -12.93 4.99 0.35
C ARG A 85 -14.39 5.05 -0.04
N GLU A 86 -14.97 6.24 -0.08
CA GLU A 86 -16.30 6.42 -0.66
C GLU A 86 -16.32 5.98 -2.14
N LYS A 87 -17.43 5.37 -2.54
CA LYS A 87 -17.73 5.10 -3.94
C LYS A 87 -19.09 5.66 -4.27
N SER A 88 -19.20 6.20 -5.47
CA SER A 88 -20.43 6.69 -6.05
C SER A 88 -20.46 6.31 -7.52
N LYS A 89 -21.64 5.97 -8.03
CA LYS A 89 -21.86 5.64 -9.45
C LYS A 89 -21.54 6.80 -10.40
N THR A 90 -21.50 8.03 -9.89
CA THR A 90 -21.27 9.23 -10.70
C THR A 90 -19.80 9.66 -10.74
N SER A 91 -18.92 9.01 -9.97
CA SER A 91 -17.52 9.41 -9.81
C SER A 91 -16.56 8.30 -10.24
N SER A 92 -15.57 8.63 -11.08
CA SER A 92 -14.48 7.71 -11.39
C SER A 92 -13.62 7.47 -10.15
N HIS A 93 -13.20 6.23 -9.93
CA HIS A 93 -12.41 5.84 -8.77
C HIS A 93 -10.96 5.45 -9.11
N ASN A 94 -10.52 5.53 -10.36
CA ASN A 94 -9.11 5.34 -10.77
C ASN A 94 -8.44 4.06 -10.21
N PHE A 95 -9.22 2.97 -10.13
CA PHE A 95 -8.77 1.63 -9.68
C PHE A 95 -7.80 1.65 -8.48
N LYS A 96 -6.61 1.04 -8.60
CA LYS A 96 -5.60 0.92 -7.54
C LYS A 96 -4.96 2.27 -7.21
N ALA A 97 -4.60 3.07 -8.21
CA ALA A 97 -4.01 4.40 -8.01
C ALA A 97 -4.87 5.29 -7.10
N GLY A 98 -6.19 5.33 -7.35
CA GLY A 98 -7.10 6.11 -6.52
C GLY A 98 -7.24 5.57 -5.10
N ALA A 99 -7.08 4.27 -4.88
CA ALA A 99 -7.11 3.69 -3.54
C ALA A 99 -5.84 4.08 -2.77
N LEU A 100 -4.68 4.00 -3.42
CA LEU A 100 -3.40 4.44 -2.86
C LEU A 100 -3.39 5.94 -2.54
N ASN A 101 -4.00 6.78 -3.39
CA ASN A 101 -4.12 8.21 -3.14
C ASN A 101 -5.04 8.54 -1.95
N VAL A 102 -6.17 7.83 -1.79
CA VAL A 102 -7.00 7.96 -0.58
C VAL A 102 -6.21 7.54 0.66
N LEU A 103 -5.48 6.41 0.60
CA LEU A 103 -4.63 5.98 1.71
C LEU A 103 -3.54 7.00 2.04
N LEU A 104 -2.92 7.63 1.03
CA LEU A 104 -1.91 8.67 1.22
C LEU A 104 -2.47 9.86 2.01
N ARG A 105 -3.68 10.32 1.65
CA ARG A 105 -4.37 11.43 2.33
C ARG A 105 -4.84 11.07 3.73
N VAL A 106 -5.51 9.94 3.90
CA VAL A 106 -5.97 9.48 5.23
C VAL A 106 -4.76 9.27 6.16
N SER A 107 -3.68 8.69 5.65
CA SER A 107 -2.44 8.53 6.40
C SER A 107 -1.84 9.88 6.80
N ALA A 108 -1.86 10.89 5.91
CA ALA A 108 -1.39 12.25 6.22
C ALA A 108 -2.19 12.88 7.36
N THR A 109 -3.51 12.73 7.34
CA THR A 109 -4.38 13.22 8.42
C THR A 109 -4.12 12.53 9.76
N MET A 110 -3.93 11.20 9.76
CA MET A 110 -3.92 10.43 11.01
C MET A 110 -2.54 10.30 11.65
N THR A 111 -1.47 10.20 10.85
CA THR A 111 -0.12 9.88 11.37
C THR A 111 1.01 10.64 10.67
N ASN A 112 0.77 11.10 9.44
CA ASN A 112 1.70 11.74 8.53
C ASN A 112 3.13 11.17 8.49
N ALA A 113 3.26 9.84 8.48
CA ALA A 113 4.58 9.22 8.44
C ALA A 113 5.37 9.63 7.18
N PRO A 114 6.64 10.07 7.29
CA PRO A 114 7.42 10.59 6.17
C PRO A 114 7.86 9.49 5.18
N ILE A 115 7.78 8.23 5.60
CA ILE A 115 8.15 7.07 4.78
C ILE A 115 6.93 6.17 4.64
N ILE A 116 6.68 5.70 3.43
CA ILE A 116 5.51 4.91 3.07
C ILE A 116 5.99 3.62 2.39
N LEU A 117 5.64 2.47 2.95
CA LEU A 117 5.80 1.19 2.26
C LEU A 117 4.51 0.89 1.49
N ASN A 118 4.63 0.64 0.19
CA ASN A 118 3.56 0.02 -0.58
C ASN A 118 3.78 -1.49 -0.72
N LEU A 119 2.73 -2.29 -0.49
CA LEU A 119 2.75 -3.74 -0.53
C LEU A 119 1.42 -4.29 -1.05
N ASP A 120 1.46 -5.17 -2.04
CA ASP A 120 0.30 -5.88 -2.57
C ASP A 120 -0.12 -7.06 -1.68
N CYS A 121 -1.37 -7.51 -1.82
CA CYS A 121 -1.97 -8.53 -0.95
C CYS A 121 -1.42 -9.95 -1.15
N ASP A 122 -0.78 -10.20 -2.29
CA ASP A 122 -0.07 -11.42 -2.64
C ASP A 122 1.42 -11.38 -2.24
N MET A 123 1.87 -10.31 -1.58
CA MET A 123 3.24 -10.11 -1.13
C MET A 123 3.30 -9.94 0.39
N TYR A 124 4.22 -10.63 1.06
CA TYR A 124 4.46 -10.49 2.49
C TYR A 124 5.91 -10.14 2.82
N SER A 125 6.10 -9.51 3.97
CA SER A 125 7.43 -9.18 4.51
C SER A 125 8.15 -10.43 5.01
N ASN A 126 9.35 -10.69 4.49
CA ASN A 126 10.14 -11.88 4.83
C ASN A 126 11.40 -11.57 5.65
N ASP A 127 12.16 -10.51 5.34
CA ASP A 127 13.31 -10.09 6.20
C ASP A 127 12.86 -8.98 7.17
N PRO A 128 12.82 -9.21 8.49
CA PRO A 128 12.43 -8.18 9.47
C PRO A 128 13.41 -7.00 9.53
N ARG A 129 14.61 -7.12 8.94
CA ARG A 129 15.58 -6.01 8.84
C ARG A 129 15.33 -5.11 7.63
N THR A 130 14.36 -5.43 6.77
CA THR A 130 14.06 -4.65 5.56
C THR A 130 13.82 -3.16 5.86
N PRO A 131 13.02 -2.78 6.87
CA PRO A 131 12.83 -1.36 7.19
C PRO A 131 14.15 -0.66 7.53
N LEU A 132 15.02 -1.29 8.32
CA LEU A 132 16.32 -0.73 8.67
C LEU A 132 17.19 -0.51 7.42
N ARG A 133 17.17 -1.44 6.47
CA ARG A 133 17.90 -1.30 5.20
C ARG A 133 17.38 -0.13 4.37
N ALA A 134 16.06 0.02 4.27
CA ALA A 134 15.45 1.14 3.55
C ALA A 134 15.84 2.48 4.19
N LEU A 135 15.82 2.55 5.52
CA LEU A 135 16.20 3.74 6.28
C LEU A 135 17.66 4.17 6.03
N CYS A 136 18.60 3.23 5.85
CA CYS A 136 19.98 3.55 5.52
C CYS A 136 20.12 4.43 4.26
N TYR A 137 19.22 4.26 3.27
CA TYR A 137 19.22 5.07 2.05
C TYR A 137 18.38 6.33 2.20
N LEU A 138 17.16 6.20 2.76
CA LEU A 138 16.21 7.31 2.88
C LEU A 138 16.67 8.40 3.86
N LEU A 139 17.51 8.05 4.83
CA LEU A 139 18.08 8.98 5.81
C LEU A 139 19.52 9.39 5.50
N ASP A 140 20.10 8.97 4.37
CA ASP A 140 21.42 9.44 3.96
C ASP A 140 21.34 10.94 3.60
N PRO A 141 22.03 11.84 4.31
CA PRO A 141 21.98 13.28 4.06
C PRO A 141 22.34 13.68 2.62
N LYS A 142 23.14 12.87 1.92
CA LYS A 142 23.54 13.12 0.52
C LYS A 142 22.45 12.76 -0.48
N LEU A 143 21.55 11.85 -0.12
CA LEU A 143 20.55 11.28 -1.02
C LEU A 143 19.13 11.75 -0.70
N MET A 144 18.83 12.03 0.57
CA MET A 144 17.46 12.22 1.08
C MET A 144 16.65 13.30 0.34
N SER A 145 17.32 14.36 -0.15
CA SER A 145 16.66 15.46 -0.86
C SER A 145 16.31 15.14 -2.31
N GLN A 146 16.92 14.11 -2.90
CA GLN A 146 16.73 13.70 -4.29
C GLN A 146 16.15 12.29 -4.43
N LEU A 147 16.04 11.53 -3.35
CA LEU A 147 15.57 10.14 -3.37
C LEU A 147 14.05 10.08 -3.17
N ALA A 148 13.33 9.61 -4.19
CA ALA A 148 11.90 9.39 -4.11
C ALA A 148 11.57 8.06 -3.45
N TYR A 149 12.28 6.99 -3.79
CA TYR A 149 11.98 5.66 -3.26
C TYR A 149 13.13 4.65 -3.34
N VAL A 150 13.03 3.62 -2.50
CA VAL A 150 13.87 2.43 -2.49
C VAL A 150 13.02 1.23 -2.91
N GLN A 151 13.34 0.64 -4.06
CA GLN A 151 12.67 -0.55 -4.61
C GLN A 151 13.42 -1.81 -4.20
N PHE A 152 12.68 -2.80 -3.68
CA PHE A 152 13.20 -4.15 -3.45
C PHE A 152 12.76 -5.10 -4.56
N PRO A 153 13.52 -6.18 -4.84
CA PRO A 153 13.11 -7.18 -5.82
C PRO A 153 11.78 -7.84 -5.44
N GLN A 154 10.92 -8.07 -6.43
CA GLN A 154 9.80 -8.99 -6.29
C GLN A 154 10.30 -10.42 -6.50
N ILE A 155 10.11 -11.27 -5.50
CA ILE A 155 10.57 -12.65 -5.50
C ILE A 155 9.37 -13.54 -5.17
N PHE A 156 9.14 -14.55 -6.00
CA PHE A 156 7.99 -15.44 -5.86
C PHE A 156 8.41 -16.82 -5.38
N HIS A 157 7.57 -17.45 -4.56
CA HIS A 157 7.73 -18.85 -4.16
C HIS A 157 6.75 -19.77 -4.88
N GLY A 158 6.93 -21.08 -4.73
CA GLY A 158 6.06 -22.07 -5.37
C GLY A 158 6.29 -22.26 -6.87
N ILE A 159 7.32 -21.63 -7.43
CA ILE A 159 7.73 -21.84 -8.83
C ILE A 159 8.36 -23.22 -8.97
N ASN A 160 7.91 -23.96 -9.98
CA ASN A 160 8.44 -25.30 -10.25
C ASN A 160 9.90 -25.23 -10.76
N LYS A 161 10.63 -26.35 -10.67
CA LYS A 161 12.06 -26.40 -11.06
C LYS A 161 12.35 -25.93 -12.48
N ASN A 162 11.39 -26.09 -13.40
CA ASN A 162 11.55 -25.74 -14.81
C ASN A 162 11.12 -24.30 -15.12
N ASP A 163 10.54 -23.58 -14.15
CA ASP A 163 9.85 -22.30 -14.32
C ASP A 163 9.05 -22.25 -15.64
N THR A 164 8.10 -23.17 -15.78
CA THR A 164 7.39 -23.45 -17.05
C THR A 164 6.79 -22.20 -17.71
N TYR A 165 6.34 -21.23 -16.92
CA TYR A 165 5.72 -20.00 -17.40
C TYR A 165 6.64 -18.78 -17.29
N SER A 166 7.91 -18.97 -16.91
CA SER A 166 8.89 -17.90 -16.70
C SER A 166 8.43 -16.85 -15.68
N CYS A 167 7.74 -17.29 -14.62
CA CYS A 167 7.11 -16.43 -13.62
C CYS A 167 8.09 -15.88 -12.57
N GLU A 168 9.37 -16.26 -12.60
CA GLU A 168 10.36 -15.58 -11.76
C GLU A 168 10.58 -14.12 -12.22
N TYR A 169 10.27 -13.80 -13.49
CA TYR A 169 10.44 -12.47 -14.10
C TYR A 169 11.81 -11.81 -13.80
N LYS A 170 12.87 -12.62 -13.67
CA LYS A 170 14.22 -12.21 -13.24
C LYS A 170 14.73 -10.99 -13.98
N ARG A 171 14.45 -10.88 -15.28
CA ARG A 171 14.87 -9.74 -16.09
C ARG A 171 14.29 -8.42 -15.57
N ILE A 172 13.00 -8.38 -15.28
CA ILE A 172 12.28 -7.17 -14.87
C ILE A 172 12.58 -6.84 -13.41
N PHE A 173 12.59 -7.83 -12.52
CA PHE A 173 12.68 -7.58 -11.07
C PHE A 173 14.08 -7.67 -10.48
N CYS A 174 15.06 -8.22 -11.19
CA CYS A 174 16.44 -8.35 -10.72
C CYS A 174 17.45 -7.74 -11.69
N CYS A 175 17.50 -8.19 -12.95
CA CYS A 175 18.58 -7.80 -13.86
C CYS A 175 18.51 -6.33 -14.31
N ASN A 176 17.35 -5.88 -14.79
CA ASN A 176 17.19 -4.49 -15.26
C ASN A 176 17.38 -3.47 -14.12
N PRO A 177 16.78 -3.64 -12.93
CA PRO A 177 16.97 -2.72 -11.81
C PRO A 177 18.44 -2.54 -11.43
N LEU A 178 19.23 -3.63 -11.39
CA LEU A 178 20.66 -3.57 -11.08
C LEU A 178 21.45 -2.71 -12.07
N GLY A 179 21.10 -2.75 -13.36
CA GLY A 179 21.74 -1.91 -14.38
C GLY A 179 21.32 -0.43 -14.28
N LEU A 180 20.04 -0.17 -14.02
CA LEU A 180 19.49 1.20 -13.95
C LEU A 180 19.90 1.95 -12.67
N ASP A 181 20.26 1.22 -11.61
CA ASP A 181 20.72 1.80 -10.34
C ASP A 181 21.98 2.68 -10.49
N GLY A 182 22.79 2.41 -11.52
CA GLY A 182 23.94 3.25 -11.89
C GLY A 182 23.58 4.59 -12.56
N MET A 183 22.31 4.81 -12.91
CA MET A 183 21.81 6.03 -13.55
C MET A 183 20.88 6.81 -12.60
N LEU A 184 19.57 6.83 -12.90
CA LEU A 184 18.54 7.50 -12.10
C LEU A 184 17.85 6.57 -11.08
N GLY A 185 18.17 5.28 -11.11
CA GLY A 185 17.53 4.27 -10.27
C GLY A 185 16.53 3.39 -11.01
N PRO A 186 16.06 2.30 -10.36
CA PRO A 186 15.09 1.39 -10.95
C PRO A 186 13.70 2.03 -11.08
N SER A 187 12.88 1.51 -11.99
CA SER A 187 11.46 1.85 -12.03
C SER A 187 10.71 1.30 -10.81
N TYR A 188 9.64 1.99 -10.41
CA TYR A 188 8.66 1.48 -9.45
C TYR A 188 7.80 0.40 -10.11
N VAL A 189 7.69 -0.76 -9.46
CA VAL A 189 7.03 -1.95 -10.03
C VAL A 189 5.83 -2.45 -9.23
N GLY A 190 5.26 -1.61 -8.36
CA GLY A 190 3.92 -1.84 -7.79
C GLY A 190 3.85 -2.39 -6.37
N THR A 191 4.93 -2.92 -5.83
CA THR A 191 5.00 -3.52 -4.47
C THR A 191 6.44 -3.53 -3.93
N GLY A 192 6.61 -3.72 -2.62
CA GLY A 192 7.92 -3.83 -1.97
C GLY A 192 8.77 -2.56 -2.10
N CYS A 193 8.13 -1.40 -2.08
CA CYS A 193 8.76 -0.11 -2.36
C CYS A 193 8.54 0.87 -1.20
N PHE A 194 9.64 1.42 -0.68
CA PHE A 194 9.60 2.46 0.36
C PHE A 194 9.75 3.83 -0.28
N PHE A 195 8.69 4.64 -0.22
CA PHE A 195 8.66 6.01 -0.71
C PHE A 195 8.99 7.01 0.39
N ASN A 196 9.72 8.06 0.01
CA ASN A 196 9.70 9.34 0.71
C ASN A 196 8.37 10.05 0.40
N ARG A 197 7.55 10.33 1.42
CA ARG A 197 6.24 11.00 1.28
C ARG A 197 6.36 12.29 0.47
N ARG A 198 7.44 13.06 0.65
CA ARG A 198 7.68 14.33 -0.05
C ARG A 198 7.67 14.16 -1.57
N ALA A 199 8.06 13.00 -2.10
CA ALA A 199 8.08 12.74 -3.53
C ALA A 199 6.69 12.77 -4.16
N PHE A 200 5.63 12.55 -3.40
CA PHE A 200 4.26 12.66 -3.91
C PHE A 200 3.76 14.10 -4.08
N PHE A 201 4.51 15.11 -3.64
CA PHE A 201 4.09 16.51 -3.64
C PHE A 201 4.96 17.36 -4.57
N GLY A 202 5.20 16.89 -5.79
CA GLY A 202 5.97 17.59 -6.83
C GLY A 202 7.46 17.23 -6.86
N SER A 203 8.23 18.01 -7.62
CA SER A 203 9.66 17.76 -7.87
C SER A 203 10.52 17.96 -6.62
N PRO A 204 11.79 17.49 -6.63
CA PRO A 204 12.73 17.76 -5.54
C PRO A 204 12.91 19.26 -5.26
N SER A 205 12.91 20.07 -6.33
CA SER A 205 13.20 21.51 -6.26
C SER A 205 11.97 22.38 -6.00
N ALA A 206 10.76 21.87 -6.22
CA ALA A 206 9.51 22.63 -6.06
C ALA A 206 8.41 21.75 -5.44
N ILE A 207 7.88 22.19 -4.29
CA ILE A 207 6.75 21.53 -3.65
C ILE A 207 5.43 22.02 -4.27
N VAL A 208 4.52 21.10 -4.54
CA VAL A 208 3.12 21.39 -4.85
C VAL A 208 2.35 21.31 -3.54
N PRO A 209 1.92 22.44 -2.94
CA PRO A 209 1.20 22.40 -1.68
C PRO A 209 -0.17 21.73 -1.88
N PRO A 210 -0.60 20.86 -0.94
CA PRO A 210 -1.96 20.35 -0.95
C PRO A 210 -2.97 21.47 -0.67
N GLU A 211 -4.21 21.24 -1.10
CA GLU A 211 -5.32 22.16 -0.90
C GLU A 211 -5.65 22.35 0.59
N ILE A 212 -5.34 21.34 1.40
CA ILE A 212 -5.47 21.32 2.86
C ILE A 212 -4.05 21.23 3.45
N PRO A 213 -3.55 22.27 4.15
CA PRO A 213 -2.19 22.32 4.68
C PRO A 213 -1.81 21.12 5.56
N GLU A 214 -2.77 20.57 6.30
CA GLU A 214 -2.60 19.41 7.17
C GLU A 214 -2.19 18.13 6.42
N LEU A 215 -2.40 18.08 5.11
CA LEU A 215 -1.97 16.98 4.25
C LEU A 215 -0.53 17.12 3.76
N GLY A 216 0.14 18.25 4.05
CA GLY A 216 1.49 18.51 3.61
C GLY A 216 2.48 17.49 4.17
N PRO A 217 3.54 17.13 3.43
CA PRO A 217 4.50 16.12 3.86
C PRO A 217 5.26 16.51 5.14
N ASP A 218 5.36 17.81 5.44
CA ASP A 218 6.07 18.35 6.61
C ASP A 218 5.13 18.68 7.78
N ASN A 219 3.82 18.44 7.65
CA ASN A 219 2.86 18.71 8.72
C ASN A 219 3.06 17.73 9.90
N VAL A 220 2.96 18.23 11.13
CA VAL A 220 3.04 17.39 12.33
C VAL A 220 1.64 17.16 12.88
N VAL A 221 1.24 15.89 13.00
CA VAL A 221 -0.03 15.52 13.61
C VAL A 221 0.14 15.49 15.12
N ASP A 222 -0.46 16.46 15.81
CA ASP A 222 -0.37 16.64 17.26
C ASP A 222 -1.59 16.09 18.04
N LYS A 223 -2.64 15.66 17.32
CA LYS A 223 -3.88 15.13 17.90
C LYS A 223 -3.94 13.61 17.85
N PHE A 224 -4.68 13.02 18.78
CA PHE A 224 -4.94 11.57 18.78
C PHE A 224 -5.71 11.13 17.52
N ILE A 225 -5.38 9.94 17.01
CA ILE A 225 -5.92 9.41 15.74
C ILE A 225 -7.43 9.20 15.77
N GLN A 226 -8.00 8.98 16.96
CA GLN A 226 -9.45 8.83 17.16
C GLN A 226 -10.14 10.13 17.58
N SER A 227 -9.43 11.25 17.66
CA SER A 227 -10.06 12.53 17.99
C SER A 227 -11.02 12.95 16.88
N GLN A 228 -12.12 13.60 17.27
CA GLN A 228 -13.18 14.00 16.33
C GLN A 228 -12.64 14.81 15.14
N PRO A 229 -11.75 15.81 15.30
CA PRO A 229 -11.24 16.59 14.16
C PRO A 229 -10.42 15.74 13.17
N ILE A 230 -9.65 14.75 13.67
CA ILE A 230 -8.84 13.86 12.83
C ILE A 230 -9.74 12.91 12.05
N LEU A 231 -10.75 12.33 12.69
CA LEU A 231 -11.70 11.43 12.02
C LEU A 231 -12.55 12.18 10.98
N GLU A 232 -13.05 13.38 11.30
CA GLU A 232 -13.80 14.21 10.35
C GLU A 232 -12.97 14.58 9.13
N LEU A 233 -11.72 15.02 9.33
CA LEU A 233 -10.84 15.34 8.22
C LEU A 233 -10.49 14.08 7.41
N ALA A 234 -10.23 12.95 8.06
CA ALA A 234 -9.93 11.68 7.39
C ALA A 234 -11.12 11.22 6.52
N HIS A 235 -12.35 11.33 7.03
CA HIS A 235 -13.56 11.05 6.26
C HIS A 235 -13.74 12.00 5.08
N LYS A 236 -13.48 13.31 5.27
CA LYS A 236 -13.54 14.33 4.21
C LYS A 236 -12.57 14.02 3.07
N VAL A 237 -11.31 13.71 3.37
CA VAL A 237 -10.27 13.49 2.35
C VAL A 237 -10.36 12.13 1.66
N ALA A 238 -11.12 11.19 2.23
CA ALA A 238 -11.44 9.91 1.63
C ALA A 238 -12.70 9.94 0.74
N GLY A 239 -13.38 11.08 0.65
CA GLY A 239 -14.59 11.26 -0.16
C GLY A 239 -14.32 11.15 -1.66
N CYS A 240 -15.32 10.69 -2.42
CA CYS A 240 -15.16 10.37 -3.84
C CYS A 240 -15.00 11.61 -4.73
N ASN A 241 -15.46 12.77 -4.27
CA ASN A 241 -15.36 14.05 -4.96
C ASN A 241 -14.16 14.89 -4.50
N TYR A 242 -13.37 14.43 -3.52
CA TYR A 242 -12.26 15.20 -2.97
C TYR A 242 -11.29 15.66 -4.05
N GLU A 243 -11.02 14.79 -5.03
CA GLU A 243 -10.03 15.04 -6.08
C GLU A 243 -10.55 15.93 -7.22
N TYR A 244 -11.83 16.32 -7.20
CA TYR A 244 -12.43 17.14 -8.25
C TYR A 244 -11.77 18.52 -8.30
N LYS A 245 -11.24 18.89 -9.47
CA LYS A 245 -10.49 20.15 -9.70
C LYS A 245 -9.27 20.32 -8.79
N THR A 246 -8.71 19.21 -8.30
CA THR A 246 -7.43 19.19 -7.58
C THR A 246 -6.32 18.71 -8.49
N LYS A 247 -5.08 18.74 -7.96
CA LYS A 247 -3.89 18.21 -8.65
C LYS A 247 -3.63 16.72 -8.39
N TRP A 248 -4.47 16.07 -7.58
CA TRP A 248 -4.33 14.65 -7.24
C TRP A 248 -4.45 13.76 -8.46
N GLY A 249 -3.54 12.79 -8.58
CA GLY A 249 -3.46 11.88 -9.72
C GLY A 249 -2.68 12.43 -10.91
N TYR A 250 -2.43 13.73 -10.98
CA TYR A 250 -1.75 14.36 -12.12
C TYR A 250 -0.39 14.95 -11.73
N GLU A 251 -0.36 15.81 -10.71
CA GLU A 251 0.88 16.39 -10.15
C GLU A 251 1.15 15.95 -8.71
N VAL A 252 0.12 15.50 -7.98
CA VAL A 252 0.23 15.02 -6.59
C VAL A 252 -0.21 13.56 -6.46
N GLY A 253 0.49 12.77 -5.65
CA GLY A 253 0.19 11.36 -5.39
C GLY A 253 0.58 10.41 -6.53
N PHE A 254 0.08 9.19 -6.45
CA PHE A 254 0.18 8.18 -7.50
C PHE A 254 -0.53 8.67 -8.77
N ARG A 255 0.11 8.47 -9.92
CA ARG A 255 -0.31 9.04 -11.21
C ARG A 255 -1.44 8.23 -11.86
N TYR A 256 -2.43 8.94 -12.39
CA TYR A 256 -3.56 8.38 -13.15
C TYR A 256 -3.26 8.37 -14.65
N GLY A 257 -4.07 7.64 -15.42
CA GLY A 257 -4.02 7.65 -16.88
C GLY A 257 -3.32 6.46 -17.54
N SER A 258 -2.91 5.44 -16.77
CA SER A 258 -2.40 4.18 -17.31
C SER A 258 -2.89 2.97 -16.51
N LEU A 259 -2.99 1.81 -17.16
CA LEU A 259 -3.25 0.51 -16.53
C LEU A 259 -2.04 -0.04 -15.74
N ILE A 260 -0.88 0.61 -15.86
CA ILE A 260 0.34 0.36 -15.08
C ILE A 260 0.70 1.63 -14.29
N GLU A 261 -0.18 2.00 -13.35
CA GLU A 261 -0.01 3.21 -12.55
C GLU A 261 1.31 3.23 -11.77
N ASP A 262 1.83 2.04 -11.46
CA ASP A 262 3.09 1.83 -10.78
C ASP A 262 4.27 2.34 -11.61
N PHE A 263 4.49 1.75 -12.78
CA PHE A 263 5.52 2.18 -13.71
C PHE A 263 5.35 3.65 -14.08
N PHE A 264 4.12 4.08 -14.36
CA PHE A 264 3.85 5.46 -14.76
C PHE A 264 4.17 6.47 -13.64
N THR A 265 3.84 6.14 -12.39
CA THR A 265 4.20 6.97 -11.24
C THR A 265 5.72 7.06 -11.09
N GLY A 266 6.42 5.92 -11.13
CA GLY A 266 7.89 5.90 -11.02
C GLY A 266 8.57 6.69 -12.15
N PHE A 267 8.08 6.54 -13.38
CA PHE A 267 8.56 7.27 -14.55
C PHE A 267 8.35 8.78 -14.41
N ARG A 268 7.15 9.24 -14.03
CA ARG A 268 6.87 10.67 -13.82
C ARG A 268 7.76 11.28 -12.74
N LEU A 269 7.96 10.59 -11.62
CA LEU A 269 8.87 11.05 -10.56
C LEU A 269 10.29 11.23 -11.08
N GLN A 270 10.80 10.30 -11.89
CA GLN A 270 12.12 10.42 -12.51
C GLN A 270 12.19 11.58 -13.51
N CYS A 271 11.15 11.80 -14.31
CA CYS A 271 11.05 12.98 -15.20
C CYS A 271 11.04 14.30 -14.44
N GLU A 272 10.47 14.32 -13.22
CA GLU A 272 10.46 15.48 -12.33
C GLU A 272 11.81 15.69 -11.61
N GLY A 273 12.79 14.81 -11.84
CA GLY A 273 14.15 14.92 -11.31
C GLY A 273 14.41 14.11 -10.05
N TRP A 274 13.45 13.30 -9.59
CA TRP A 274 13.70 12.36 -8.50
C TRP A 274 14.57 11.18 -8.94
N ARG A 275 15.33 10.63 -7.99
CA ARG A 275 16.10 9.39 -8.14
C ARG A 275 15.43 8.27 -7.34
N SER A 276 15.75 7.04 -7.69
CA SER A 276 15.38 5.84 -6.95
C SER A 276 16.61 4.97 -6.69
N ILE A 277 16.48 4.00 -5.77
CA ILE A 277 17.55 3.04 -5.45
C ILE A 277 16.99 1.62 -5.50
N PHE A 278 17.78 0.67 -5.99
CA PHE A 278 17.50 -0.75 -5.92
C PHE A 278 18.24 -1.42 -4.75
N CYS A 279 17.51 -1.95 -3.77
CA CYS A 279 18.11 -2.69 -2.65
C CYS A 279 17.84 -4.20 -2.79
N ASN A 280 18.89 -4.97 -3.09
CA ASN A 280 18.80 -6.43 -3.25
C ASN A 280 19.54 -7.18 -2.13
N PRO A 281 18.92 -7.37 -0.95
CA PRO A 281 19.53 -8.12 0.15
C PRO A 281 19.63 -9.63 -0.14
N LYS A 282 20.63 -10.30 0.45
CA LYS A 282 20.81 -11.76 0.32
C LYS A 282 19.57 -12.57 0.73
N ARG A 283 18.88 -12.14 1.80
CA ARG A 283 17.56 -12.68 2.16
C ARG A 283 16.53 -11.81 1.47
N ALA A 284 15.66 -12.41 0.66
CA ALA A 284 14.54 -11.73 0.03
C ALA A 284 13.79 -10.88 1.05
N ALA A 285 13.66 -9.57 0.78
CA ALA A 285 12.96 -8.65 1.66
C ALA A 285 11.46 -8.96 1.72
N PHE A 286 10.88 -9.22 0.56
CA PHE A 286 9.48 -9.58 0.36
C PHE A 286 9.39 -10.86 -0.46
N LEU A 287 8.35 -11.65 -0.22
CA LEU A 287 8.02 -12.86 -0.97
C LEU A 287 6.55 -12.80 -1.37
N GLY A 288 6.22 -13.35 -2.54
CA GLY A 288 4.83 -13.51 -2.93
C GLY A 288 4.53 -14.72 -3.76
N ASP A 289 3.29 -14.79 -4.22
CA ASP A 289 2.76 -15.89 -5.01
C ASP A 289 2.80 -15.57 -6.52
N ALA A 290 3.36 -16.49 -7.30
CA ALA A 290 3.35 -16.39 -8.76
C ALA A 290 2.04 -16.95 -9.35
N PRO A 291 1.63 -16.50 -10.55
CA PRO A 291 0.58 -17.15 -11.32
C PRO A 291 0.88 -18.64 -11.52
N ILE A 292 -0.07 -19.51 -11.16
CA ILE A 292 0.09 -20.97 -11.25
C ILE A 292 -0.44 -21.57 -12.55
N ASN A 293 -1.10 -20.78 -13.39
CA ASN A 293 -1.63 -21.21 -14.67
C ASN A 293 -1.30 -20.21 -15.80
N LEU A 294 -1.33 -20.70 -17.04
CA LEU A 294 -0.94 -19.93 -18.22
C LEU A 294 -1.90 -18.77 -18.51
N VAL A 295 -3.20 -18.92 -18.23
CA VAL A 295 -4.21 -17.90 -18.52
C VAL A 295 -3.95 -16.65 -17.69
N ASP A 296 -3.69 -16.81 -16.40
CA ASP A 296 -3.38 -15.70 -15.50
C ASP A 296 -2.07 -15.01 -15.88
N ALA A 297 -1.03 -15.78 -16.24
CA ALA A 297 0.24 -15.24 -16.72
C ALA A 297 0.07 -14.43 -18.01
N LEU A 298 -0.71 -14.92 -18.99
CA LEU A 298 -0.98 -14.21 -20.24
C LEU A 298 -1.80 -12.93 -20.02
N ASN A 299 -2.82 -12.98 -19.15
CA ASN A 299 -3.62 -11.80 -18.80
C ASN A 299 -2.75 -10.72 -18.13
N GLN A 300 -1.80 -11.12 -17.28
CA GLN A 300 -0.86 -10.19 -16.65
C GLN A 300 0.05 -9.52 -17.69
N LEU A 301 0.66 -10.31 -18.60
CA LEU A 301 1.50 -9.78 -19.68
C LEU A 301 0.74 -8.89 -20.64
N GLN A 302 -0.51 -9.24 -20.97
CA GLN A 302 -1.38 -8.42 -21.82
C GLN A 302 -1.64 -7.05 -21.16
N ARG A 303 -2.00 -7.03 -19.87
CA ARG A 303 -2.22 -5.78 -19.12
C ARG A 303 -0.97 -4.91 -19.10
N TRP A 304 0.20 -5.49 -18.83
CA TRP A 304 1.47 -4.76 -18.88
C TRP A 304 1.74 -4.17 -20.27
N SER A 305 1.57 -4.97 -21.32
CA SER A 305 1.81 -4.54 -22.71
C SER A 305 0.91 -3.37 -23.11
N ILE A 306 -0.39 -3.46 -22.82
CA ILE A 306 -1.34 -2.37 -23.09
C ILE A 306 -0.98 -1.12 -22.28
N GLY A 307 -0.66 -1.30 -20.99
CA GLY A 307 -0.26 -0.19 -20.12
C GLY A 307 1.00 0.52 -20.61
N PHE A 308 2.01 -0.21 -21.09
CA PHE A 308 3.22 0.39 -21.66
C PHE A 308 2.93 1.18 -22.93
N LEU A 309 2.06 0.68 -23.81
CA LEU A 309 1.60 1.43 -24.99
C LEU A 309 0.86 2.70 -24.59
N GLN A 310 -0.02 2.64 -23.59
CA GLN A 310 -0.69 3.83 -23.06
C GLN A 310 0.32 4.87 -22.57
N VAL A 311 1.34 4.46 -21.81
CA VAL A 311 2.38 5.40 -21.35
C VAL A 311 3.13 5.99 -22.54
N MET A 312 3.56 5.18 -23.51
CA MET A 312 4.28 5.65 -24.70
C MET A 312 3.51 6.70 -25.50
N PHE A 313 2.20 6.52 -25.68
CA PHE A 313 1.38 7.45 -26.47
C PHE A 313 0.75 8.60 -25.66
N SER A 314 0.86 8.57 -24.32
CA SER A 314 0.36 9.65 -23.45
C SER A 314 1.47 10.54 -22.87
N SER A 315 2.73 10.20 -23.13
CA SER A 315 3.90 10.92 -22.59
C SER A 315 4.37 12.04 -23.50
#